data_AF-A0A6M2E2P2-F1
#
_entry.id   AF-A0A6M2E2P2-F1
#
_cell.length_a   1.000
_cell.length_b   1.000
_cell.length_c   1.000
_cell.angle_alpha   90.00
_cell.angle_beta   90.00
_cell.angle_gamma   90.00
#
_symmetry.space_group_name_H-M   'P 1'
#
loop_
_entity.id
_entity.type
_entity.pdbx_description
1 polymer ?
#
loop_
_entity_poly.entity_id
_entity_poly.type
_entity_poly.pdbx_seq_one_letter_code
_entity_poly.pdbx_strand_id
1 'polypeptide(L)'
;MASKPQVLFVVCWVIASGHALVTSVRSCGGPFVPPEKLVDLSYSFNNRTIFWEDGVEFQLNVTRTGSTNEDWYQSDDFLLRMRGGTYVDAPIHFAPGKWSVSQIPLERLLFLPIALVDVEKQA
;
A
#
# COMPACT_ATOMS: atom_id res chain seq x y z
N MET A 1 13.96 -34.80 -58.76
CA MET A 1 13.80 -33.81 -57.67
C MET A 1 13.30 -34.56 -56.44
N ALA A 2 14.17 -35.28 -55.75
CA ALA A 2 15.12 -34.83 -54.73
C ALA A 2 14.45 -34.69 -53.35
N SER A 3 14.92 -35.56 -52.45
CA SER A 3 14.48 -35.97 -51.12
C SER A 3 14.57 -34.92 -50.01
N LYS A 4 13.75 -35.12 -48.96
CA LYS A 4 13.88 -34.52 -47.62
C LYS A 4 15.27 -34.75 -47.00
N PRO A 5 15.67 -33.91 -46.04
CA PRO A 5 16.35 -34.38 -44.84
C PRO A 5 15.44 -34.28 -43.61
N GLN A 6 15.44 -35.36 -42.85
CA GLN A 6 15.01 -35.41 -41.46
C GLN A 6 16.11 -34.82 -40.58
N VAL A 7 15.74 -34.16 -39.47
CA VAL A 7 16.62 -34.05 -38.32
C VAL A 7 15.98 -34.78 -37.14
N LEU A 8 16.85 -35.52 -36.47
CA LEU A 8 16.71 -36.69 -35.65
C LEU A 8 16.67 -36.30 -34.15
N PHE A 9 15.76 -36.93 -33.41
CA PHE A 9 15.71 -37.31 -31.98
C PHE A 9 16.52 -36.52 -30.94
N VAL A 10 15.86 -36.20 -29.81
CA VAL A 10 16.02 -36.97 -28.55
C VAL A 10 14.68 -36.93 -27.78
N VAL A 11 14.06 -38.10 -27.63
CA VAL A 11 13.09 -38.36 -26.57
C VAL A 11 13.90 -38.66 -25.32
N CYS A 12 13.76 -37.86 -24.26
CA CYS A 12 14.26 -38.23 -22.94
C CYS A 12 13.06 -38.40 -22.01
N TRP A 13 12.62 -39.65 -21.86
CA TRP A 13 11.88 -40.07 -20.68
C TRP A 13 12.91 -40.28 -19.57
N VAL A 14 12.86 -39.43 -18.54
CA VAL A 14 13.31 -39.85 -17.21
C VAL A 14 12.10 -39.76 -16.30
N ILE A 15 11.40 -40.89 -16.20
CA ILE A 15 10.62 -41.20 -15.02
C ILE A 15 11.64 -41.58 -13.95
N ALA A 16 11.96 -40.63 -13.09
CA ALA A 16 12.39 -40.93 -11.74
C ALA A 16 11.24 -40.52 -10.83
N SER A 17 10.41 -41.51 -10.51
CA SER A 17 9.46 -41.48 -9.41
C SER A 17 10.20 -41.15 -8.11
N GLY A 18 10.17 -39.88 -7.75
CA GLY A 18 10.57 -39.37 -6.44
C GLY A 18 9.63 -38.23 -6.11
N HIS A 19 8.55 -38.55 -5.39
CA HIS A 19 7.62 -37.57 -4.87
C HIS A 19 8.32 -36.75 -3.78
N ALA A 20 9.05 -35.73 -4.20
CA ALA A 20 9.15 -34.50 -3.45
C ALA A 20 8.68 -33.41 -4.41
N LEU A 21 7.36 -33.30 -4.53
CA LEU A 21 6.72 -32.08 -4.97
C LEU A 21 7.09 -31.03 -3.92
N VAL A 22 8.28 -30.43 -4.03
CA VAL A 22 8.55 -29.16 -3.39
C VAL A 22 7.71 -28.19 -4.19
N THR A 23 6.43 -28.11 -3.80
CA THR A 23 5.64 -26.90 -4.02
C THR A 23 6.48 -25.80 -3.41
N SER A 24 7.19 -25.04 -4.25
CA SER A 24 7.55 -23.69 -3.89
C SER A 24 6.24 -23.08 -3.42
N VAL A 25 6.10 -22.94 -2.11
CA VAL A 25 5.06 -22.09 -1.54
C VAL A 25 5.40 -20.76 -2.17
N ARG A 26 4.64 -20.38 -3.21
CA ARG A 26 4.59 -18.99 -3.63
C ARG A 26 4.23 -18.27 -2.34
N SER A 27 5.21 -17.61 -1.74
CA SER A 27 4.98 -16.74 -0.61
C SER A 27 3.86 -15.81 -1.06
N CYS A 28 2.67 -16.04 -0.52
CA CYS A 28 1.54 -15.17 -0.74
C CYS A 28 1.73 -13.85 0.05
N GLY A 29 2.85 -13.69 0.74
CA GLY A 29 3.30 -12.43 1.33
C GLY A 29 4.14 -11.67 0.31
N GLY A 30 3.75 -10.42 0.06
CA GLY A 30 4.62 -9.42 -0.57
C GLY A 30 5.99 -9.34 0.12
N PRO A 31 6.94 -8.58 -0.44
CA PRO A 31 8.27 -8.45 0.13
C PRO A 31 8.17 -8.02 1.60
N PHE A 32 8.73 -8.84 2.49
CA PHE A 32 8.92 -8.44 3.88
C PHE A 32 9.89 -7.26 3.91
N VAL A 33 9.39 -6.09 4.33
CA VAL A 33 10.21 -4.91 4.58
C VAL A 33 10.45 -4.86 6.09
N PRO A 34 11.70 -5.03 6.55
CA PRO A 34 11.97 -5.00 7.97
C PRO A 34 11.79 -3.58 8.52
N PRO A 35 11.38 -3.40 9.79
CA PRO A 35 10.99 -2.09 10.34
C PRO A 35 12.07 -1.00 10.19
N GLU A 36 13.35 -1.35 10.27
CA GLU A 36 14.48 -0.43 10.12
C GLU A 36 14.64 0.13 8.70
N LYS A 37 13.94 -0.43 7.71
CA LYS A 37 13.89 0.07 6.33
C LYS A 37 12.62 0.84 6.02
N LEU A 38 11.70 0.97 6.97
CA LEU A 38 10.49 1.77 6.80
C LEU A 38 10.81 3.25 7.03
N VAL A 39 10.33 4.08 6.11
CA VAL A 39 10.42 5.54 6.19
C VAL A 39 8.99 6.08 6.24
N ASP A 40 8.68 6.88 7.25
CA ASP A 40 7.41 7.59 7.31
C ASP A 40 7.43 8.80 6.37
N LEU A 41 6.51 8.83 5.41
CA LEU A 41 6.33 9.92 4.45
C LEU A 41 5.15 10.83 4.83
N SER A 42 4.68 10.73 6.08
CA SER A 42 3.50 11.43 6.57
C SER A 42 3.86 12.69 7.36
N TYR A 43 3.03 13.73 7.25
CA TYR A 43 3.03 14.84 8.19
C TYR A 43 2.05 14.59 9.35
N SER A 44 2.41 15.04 10.55
CA SER A 44 1.52 14.99 11.72
C SER A 44 0.30 15.89 11.54
N PHE A 45 -0.86 15.44 12.04
CA PHE A 45 -2.08 16.26 12.10
C PHE A 45 -2.13 17.11 13.37
N ASN A 46 -2.40 18.40 13.23
CA ASN A 46 -2.61 19.36 14.32
C ASN A 46 -3.35 20.61 13.80
N ASN A 47 -3.55 21.61 14.67
CA ASN A 47 -4.23 22.86 14.32
C ASN A 47 -3.49 23.75 13.30
N ARG A 48 -2.30 23.34 12.84
CA ARG A 48 -1.55 23.99 11.76
C ARG A 48 -1.51 23.15 10.49
N THR A 49 -2.19 22.01 10.46
CA THR A 49 -2.28 21.21 9.25
C THR A 49 -2.91 22.04 8.14
N ILE A 50 -2.25 22.08 7.00
CA ILE A 50 -2.68 22.85 5.84
C ILE A 50 -3.72 22.03 5.06
N PHE A 51 -4.79 22.70 4.65
CA PHE A 51 -5.86 22.16 3.81
C PHE A 51 -5.97 22.99 2.54
N TRP A 52 -6.29 22.34 1.42
CA TRP A 52 -6.44 23.01 0.14
C TRP A 52 -7.75 23.83 0.03
N GLU A 53 -8.80 23.38 0.71
CA GLU A 53 -10.10 24.05 0.73
C GLU A 53 -10.18 25.00 1.92
N ASP A 54 -10.60 26.24 1.67
CA ASP A 54 -10.97 27.17 2.73
C ASP A 54 -12.14 26.59 3.57
N GLY A 55 -12.07 26.71 4.90
CA GLY A 55 -13.12 26.28 5.80
C GLY A 55 -12.62 25.57 7.06
N VAL A 56 -13.22 24.41 7.37
CA VAL A 56 -13.04 23.70 8.65
C VAL A 56 -11.62 23.13 8.77
N GLU A 57 -10.89 23.63 9.76
CA GLU A 57 -9.56 23.12 10.16
C GLU A 57 -9.66 21.76 10.86
N PHE A 58 -8.51 21.09 11.03
CA PHE A 58 -8.43 19.89 11.85
C PHE A 58 -8.80 20.20 13.30
N GLN A 59 -9.75 19.43 13.86
CA GLN A 59 -10.19 19.54 15.25
C GLN A 59 -9.97 18.20 15.95
N LEU A 60 -9.42 18.26 17.17
CA LEU A 60 -9.23 17.10 18.03
C LEU A 60 -9.70 17.46 19.45
N ASN A 61 -10.75 16.78 19.90
CA ASN A 61 -11.33 16.93 21.22
C ASN A 61 -10.99 15.70 22.04
N VAL A 62 -10.06 15.86 22.99
CA VAL A 62 -9.56 14.78 23.85
C VAL A 62 -10.36 14.76 25.15
N THR A 63 -11.00 13.64 25.47
CA THR A 63 -11.69 13.44 26.75
C THR A 63 -10.97 12.38 27.57
N ARG A 64 -10.61 12.68 28.82
CA ARG A 64 -9.96 11.74 29.74
C ARG A 64 -10.80 11.56 31.00
N THR A 65 -10.92 10.32 31.43
CA THR A 65 -11.63 9.92 32.65
C THR A 65 -10.68 9.09 33.52
N GLY A 66 -10.87 9.14 34.85
CA GLY A 66 -10.06 8.42 35.83
C GLY A 66 -8.75 9.13 36.19
N SER A 67 -8.24 8.83 37.39
CA SER A 67 -7.01 9.42 37.93
C SER A 67 -5.98 8.38 38.38
N THR A 68 -6.32 7.10 38.28
CA THR A 68 -5.48 5.95 38.62
C THR A 68 -5.33 5.02 37.42
N ASN A 69 -4.35 4.13 37.44
CA ASN A 69 -4.16 3.15 36.35
C ASN A 69 -5.34 2.17 36.19
N GLU A 70 -6.18 2.01 37.21
CA GLU A 70 -7.30 1.07 37.22
C GLU A 70 -8.58 1.67 36.60
N ASP A 71 -8.69 3.00 36.54
CA ASP A 71 -9.86 3.73 36.04
C ASP A 71 -9.55 4.70 34.90
N TRP A 72 -8.28 4.80 34.46
CA TRP A 72 -7.87 5.71 33.38
C TRP A 72 -8.39 5.28 32.01
N TYR A 73 -9.06 6.20 31.32
CA TYR A 73 -9.59 6.02 29.97
C TYR A 73 -9.53 7.32 29.17
N GLN A 74 -9.12 7.24 27.90
CA GLN A 74 -9.13 8.36 26.96
C GLN A 74 -10.07 8.05 25.78
N SER A 75 -10.95 8.99 25.44
CA SER A 75 -11.87 8.96 24.30
C SER A 75 -11.77 10.27 23.55
N ASP A 76 -11.44 10.19 22.27
CA ASP A 76 -11.15 11.36 21.44
C ASP A 76 -12.11 11.43 20.26
N ASP A 77 -12.65 12.61 20.01
CA ASP A 77 -13.38 12.93 18.79
C ASP A 77 -12.50 13.81 17.89
N PHE A 78 -12.51 13.56 16.58
CA PHE A 78 -11.81 14.42 15.64
C PHE A 78 -12.63 14.70 14.38
N LEU A 79 -12.37 15.86 13.78
CA LEU A 79 -12.92 16.28 12.50
C LEU A 79 -11.75 16.60 11.57
N LEU A 80 -11.77 15.98 10.38
CA LEU A 80 -10.76 16.12 9.35
C LEU A 80 -11.40 16.22 7.97
N ARG A 81 -10.84 17.05 7.09
CA ARG A 81 -11.12 17.02 5.65
C ARG A 81 -10.17 16.04 4.96
N MET A 82 -10.67 15.29 3.99
CA MET A 82 -9.87 14.27 3.29
C MET A 82 -8.71 14.84 2.44
N ARG A 83 -8.74 16.14 2.10
CA ARG A 83 -7.70 16.83 1.32
C ARG A 83 -6.84 17.77 2.18
N GLY A 84 -6.26 17.23 3.25
CA GLY A 84 -5.25 17.94 4.03
C GLY A 84 -4.25 17.01 4.67
N GLY A 85 -3.10 17.58 5.02
CA GLY A 85 -1.92 16.80 5.41
C GLY A 85 -1.47 15.84 4.30
N THR A 86 -0.96 14.67 4.68
CA THR A 86 -0.65 13.58 3.74
C THR A 86 -1.92 12.76 3.49
N TYR A 87 -2.41 12.71 2.25
CA TYR A 87 -3.67 12.04 1.89
C TYR A 87 -3.58 11.32 0.54
N VAL A 88 -4.65 10.57 0.19
CA VAL A 88 -4.82 9.88 -1.09
C VAL A 88 -6.11 10.36 -1.76
N ASP A 89 -6.02 10.80 -3.02
CA ASP A 89 -7.18 11.08 -3.85
C ASP A 89 -7.73 9.79 -4.47
N ALA A 90 -9.00 9.52 -4.21
CA ALA A 90 -9.70 8.42 -4.86
C ALA A 90 -10.18 8.82 -6.27
N PRO A 91 -10.29 7.88 -7.23
CA PRO A 91 -10.77 8.18 -8.59
C PRO A 91 -12.10 8.94 -8.67
N ILE A 92 -13.01 8.69 -7.71
CA ILE A 92 -14.30 9.41 -7.65
C ILE A 92 -14.14 10.93 -7.49
N HIS A 93 -13.01 11.40 -6.94
CA HIS A 93 -12.73 12.82 -6.77
C HIS A 93 -12.73 13.59 -8.10
N PHE A 94 -12.34 12.91 -9.19
CA PHE A 94 -12.22 13.52 -10.52
C PHE A 94 -13.21 12.97 -11.55
N ALA A 95 -13.90 11.86 -11.26
CA ALA A 95 -14.82 11.24 -12.21
C ALA A 95 -16.00 10.54 -11.50
N PRO A 96 -17.26 10.88 -11.86
CA PRO A 96 -18.44 10.28 -11.24
C PRO A 96 -18.52 8.77 -11.53
N GLY A 97 -19.01 8.01 -10.55
CA GLY A 97 -19.20 6.56 -10.65
C GLY A 97 -17.90 5.74 -10.65
N LYS A 98 -16.75 6.35 -10.33
CA LYS A 98 -15.49 5.64 -10.09
C LYS A 98 -15.35 5.26 -8.62
N TRP A 99 -14.28 4.53 -8.31
CA TRP A 99 -14.02 4.04 -6.96
C TRP A 99 -13.90 5.18 -5.93
N SER A 100 -14.66 5.05 -4.84
CA SER A 100 -14.37 5.74 -3.59
C SER A 100 -13.11 5.16 -2.93
N VAL A 101 -12.59 5.83 -1.89
CA VAL A 101 -11.38 5.38 -1.18
C VAL A 101 -11.52 3.95 -0.65
N SER A 102 -12.69 3.57 -0.17
CA SER A 102 -12.98 2.22 0.35
C SER A 102 -13.14 1.15 -0.74
N GLN A 103 -13.21 1.54 -2.00
CA GLN A 103 -13.37 0.66 -3.15
C GLN A 103 -12.05 0.43 -3.91
N ILE A 104 -10.97 1.13 -3.54
CA ILE A 104 -9.66 0.93 -4.17
C ILE A 104 -9.14 -0.47 -3.78
N PRO A 105 -8.84 -1.36 -4.73
CA PRO A 105 -8.25 -2.66 -4.43
C PRO A 105 -6.92 -2.53 -3.69
N LEU A 106 -6.70 -3.33 -2.64
CA LEU A 106 -5.50 -3.23 -1.80
C LEU A 106 -4.21 -3.49 -2.58
N GLU A 107 -4.23 -4.31 -3.62
CA GLU A 107 -3.06 -4.52 -4.49
C GLU A 107 -2.60 -3.26 -5.24
N ARG A 108 -3.41 -2.18 -5.22
CA ARG A 108 -3.05 -0.86 -5.76
C ARG A 108 -2.52 0.11 -4.71
N LEU A 109 -2.47 -0.28 -3.45
CA LEU A 109 -2.01 0.56 -2.35
C LEU A 109 -0.79 -0.02 -1.62
N LEU A 110 -0.62 -1.34 -1.67
CA LEU A 110 0.40 -2.04 -0.89
C LEU A 110 1.41 -2.76 -1.79
N PHE A 111 2.68 -2.76 -1.38
CA PHE A 111 3.78 -3.51 -2.00
C PHE A 111 4.02 -3.22 -3.49
N LEU A 112 3.69 -2.00 -3.93
CA LEU A 112 3.98 -1.54 -5.28
C LEU A 112 5.43 -1.05 -5.40
N PRO A 113 6.09 -1.26 -6.55
CA PRO A 113 7.34 -0.56 -6.86
C PRO A 113 7.09 0.95 -6.92
N ILE A 114 7.92 1.73 -6.22
CA ILE A 114 7.88 3.20 -6.22
C ILE A 114 9.24 3.70 -6.70
N ALA A 115 9.24 4.75 -7.52
CA ALA A 115 10.45 5.45 -7.93
C ALA A 115 10.49 6.83 -7.24
N LEU A 116 11.63 7.17 -6.64
CA LEU A 116 11.92 8.53 -6.20
C LEU A 116 12.57 9.28 -7.35
N VAL A 117 11.91 10.35 -7.81
CA VAL A 117 12.45 11.25 -8.84
C VAL A 117 12.80 12.57 -8.15
N ASP A 118 14.09 12.88 -8.09
CA ASP A 118 14.59 14.13 -7.49
C ASP A 118 14.52 15.27 -8.51
N VAL A 119 13.75 16.31 -8.16
CA VAL A 119 13.54 17.53 -8.96
C VAL A 119 13.94 18.80 -8.19
N GLU A 120 14.66 18.68 -7.07
CA GLU A 120 14.98 19.81 -6.19
C GLU A 120 15.76 20.92 -6.92
N LYS A 121 16.66 20.56 -7.83
CA LYS A 121 17.53 21.50 -8.55
C LYS A 121 16.88 22.12 -9.80
N GLN A 122 15.65 21.74 -10.09
CA GLN A 122 14.90 22.16 -11.28
C GLN A 122 13.80 23.19 -10.95
N ALA A 123 13.60 23.49 -9.66
CA ALA A 123 12.63 24.46 -9.15
C ALA A 123 13.19 25.89 -9.10
#